data_AF-A0A945CHI5-F1
#
_entry.id   AF-A0A945CHI5-F1
#
_cell.length_a   1.000
_cell.length_b   1.000
_cell.length_c   1.000
_cell.angle_alpha   90.00
_cell.angle_beta   90.00
_cell.angle_gamma   90.00
#
_symmetry.space_group_name_H-M   'P 1'
#
loop_
_entity.id
_entity.type
_entity.pdbx_description
1 polymer ?
#
loop_
_entity_poly.entity_id
_entity_poly.type
_entity_poly.pdbx_seq_one_letter_code
_entity_poly.pdbx_strand_id
1 'polypeptide(L)'
;MYPLLLLLLLLAACAKVGPPSGGPVDRTAPQIVTHFPASDATSVPLDATVEILFDEPMERERTEEALFVAPEERLQPRWRGRRLQLPIDLQPDRTYVITVGTGAKDLRGNALEKSFTFAFATGDRLNRGQITGFVYRDHEPASGAHIWAYDLARFRGRVGNDPPHYRTQSGRDGSFAFARLAAGRYRLLAFADEDRDQSYDAGEWLGLPASDLEVSEADTARSGDLLLVAHDPPDIKLVRVQAVDDRRLLLQFGAEVDPAEVELELKGLVGEGLYGSPQDRKKVYARTEVQEPGREYSIAAVRVGGRLLKWQEPVRGSNR
;
A
#
# COMPACT_ATOMS: atom_id res chain seq x y z
N MET A 1 -4.97 54.42 58.90
CA MET A 1 -4.81 52.95 58.81
C MET A 1 -5.65 52.31 57.70
N TYR A 2 -6.03 53.05 56.64
CA TYR A 2 -6.80 52.53 55.50
C TYR A 2 -6.18 52.73 54.09
N PRO A 3 -5.10 53.52 53.85
CA PRO A 3 -4.56 53.63 52.49
C PRO A 3 -3.63 52.45 52.11
N LEU A 4 -3.07 51.74 53.09
CA LEU A 4 -2.17 50.59 52.87
C LEU A 4 -2.92 49.31 52.47
N LEU A 5 -4.17 49.15 52.95
CA LEU A 5 -5.01 47.98 52.66
C LEU A 5 -5.58 48.03 51.22
N LEU A 6 -5.82 49.23 50.69
CA LEU A 6 -6.34 49.41 49.33
C LEU A 6 -5.26 49.17 48.25
N LEU A 7 -3.99 49.49 48.55
CA LEU A 7 -2.86 49.27 47.64
C LEU A 7 -2.49 47.78 47.50
N LEU A 8 -2.70 46.98 48.56
CA LEU A 8 -2.47 45.53 48.55
C LEU A 8 -3.49 44.74 47.73
N LEU A 9 -4.72 45.25 47.59
CA LEU A 9 -5.79 44.63 46.78
C LEU A 9 -5.60 44.82 45.27
N LEU A 10 -4.84 45.82 44.82
CA LEU A 10 -4.55 46.06 43.40
C LEU A 10 -3.43 45.14 42.83
N LEU A 11 -2.63 44.50 43.69
CA LEU A 11 -1.54 43.60 43.28
C LEU A 11 -1.98 42.13 43.15
N ALA A 12 -3.22 41.79 43.51
CA ALA A 12 -3.76 40.44 43.43
C ALA A 12 -4.49 40.12 42.10
N ALA A 13 -4.45 41.03 41.11
CA ALA A 13 -4.92 40.75 39.76
C ALA A 13 -3.88 39.93 38.97
N CYS A 14 -3.66 38.69 39.40
CA CYS A 14 -2.93 37.71 38.58
C CYS A 14 -3.74 37.45 37.30
N ALA A 15 -3.22 37.91 36.16
CA ALA A 15 -3.70 37.48 34.86
C ALA A 15 -3.58 35.96 34.78
N LYS A 16 -4.71 35.26 34.74
CA LYS A 16 -4.78 33.81 34.60
C LYS A 16 -4.23 33.45 33.21
N VAL A 17 -3.01 32.91 33.16
CA VAL A 17 -2.43 32.35 31.93
C VAL A 17 -3.20 31.07 31.59
N GLY A 18 -4.28 31.20 30.82
CA GLY A 18 -4.90 30.08 30.13
C GLY A 18 -4.12 29.77 28.85
N PRO A 19 -4.06 28.50 28.39
CA PRO A 19 -3.58 28.23 27.04
C PRO A 19 -4.39 29.10 26.07
N PRO A 20 -3.77 29.67 25.01
CA PRO A 20 -4.50 30.43 24.02
C PRO A 20 -5.68 29.57 23.54
N SER A 21 -6.89 30.13 23.52
CA SER A 21 -8.01 29.47 22.89
C SER A 21 -7.62 29.27 21.44
N GLY A 22 -7.31 28.02 21.06
CA GLY A 22 -7.03 27.68 19.67
C GLY A 22 -8.19 28.16 18.81
N GLY A 23 -7.87 28.73 17.65
CA GLY A 23 -8.89 29.04 16.65
C GLY A 23 -9.70 27.79 16.27
N PRO A 24 -10.81 27.95 15.53
CA PRO A 24 -11.57 26.81 15.06
C PRO A 24 -10.68 25.79 14.36
N VAL A 25 -10.96 24.50 14.57
CA VAL A 25 -10.24 23.42 13.89
C VAL A 25 -10.43 23.57 12.39
N ASP A 26 -9.33 23.61 11.65
CA ASP A 26 -9.36 23.63 10.19
C ASP A 26 -9.82 22.27 9.66
N ARG A 27 -10.79 22.30 8.75
CA ARG A 27 -11.40 21.11 8.11
C ARG A 27 -11.39 21.20 6.59
N THR A 28 -10.71 22.21 6.04
CA THR A 28 -10.64 22.45 4.60
C THR A 28 -9.69 21.43 3.99
N ALA A 29 -10.10 20.79 2.90
CA ALA A 29 -9.19 19.89 2.20
C ALA A 29 -8.14 20.71 1.41
N PRO A 30 -6.86 20.31 1.41
CA PRO A 30 -5.85 20.97 0.61
C PRO A 30 -6.18 20.86 -0.89
N GLN A 31 -5.64 21.77 -1.68
CA GLN A 31 -5.80 21.80 -3.13
C GLN A 31 -4.47 21.96 -3.84
N ILE A 32 -4.41 21.41 -5.05
CA ILE A 32 -3.28 21.63 -5.96
C ILE A 32 -3.58 22.88 -6.78
N VAL A 33 -2.75 23.90 -6.61
CA VAL A 33 -2.89 25.23 -7.23
C VAL A 33 -2.35 25.21 -8.66
N THR A 34 -1.16 24.66 -8.84
CA THR A 34 -0.52 24.49 -10.15
C THR A 34 0.39 23.27 -10.15
N HIS A 35 0.72 22.81 -11.35
CA HIS A 35 1.76 21.82 -11.56
C HIS A 35 2.50 22.10 -12.86
N PHE A 36 3.68 21.50 -12.97
CA PHE A 36 4.48 21.48 -14.18
C PHE A 36 5.01 20.05 -14.39
N PRO A 37 5.04 19.52 -15.62
CA PRO A 37 4.48 20.07 -16.85
C PRO A 37 2.96 20.30 -16.79
N ALA A 38 2.44 21.15 -17.67
CA ALA A 38 1.00 21.39 -17.78
C ALA A 38 0.27 20.11 -18.23
N SER A 39 -1.01 19.98 -17.88
CA SER A 39 -1.81 18.80 -18.22
C SER A 39 -1.86 18.61 -19.74
N ASP A 40 -1.60 17.38 -20.16
CA ASP A 40 -1.54 16.97 -21.55
C ASP A 40 -0.51 17.73 -22.40
N ALA A 41 0.51 18.31 -21.76
CA ALA A 41 1.67 18.86 -22.48
C ALA A 41 2.38 17.74 -23.27
N THR A 42 2.83 18.08 -24.48
CA THR A 42 3.64 17.21 -25.34
C THR A 42 5.00 17.86 -25.59
N SER A 43 5.96 17.09 -26.11
CA SER A 43 7.33 17.54 -26.35
C SER A 43 8.00 18.14 -25.11
N VAL A 44 7.66 17.60 -23.92
CA VAL A 44 8.28 18.03 -22.66
C VAL A 44 9.78 17.68 -22.71
N PRO A 45 10.68 18.63 -22.41
CA PRO A 45 12.12 18.38 -22.38
C PRO A 45 12.49 17.26 -21.40
N LEU A 46 13.49 16.44 -21.73
CA LEU A 46 13.91 15.33 -20.88
C LEU A 46 14.57 15.79 -19.57
N ASP A 47 15.04 17.03 -19.50
CA ASP A 47 15.59 17.65 -18.29
C ASP A 47 14.54 18.40 -17.46
N ALA A 48 13.25 18.33 -17.85
CA ALA A 48 12.16 18.91 -17.10
C ALA A 48 12.00 18.24 -15.74
N THR A 49 11.84 19.04 -14.68
CA THR A 49 11.51 18.55 -13.34
C THR A 49 10.02 18.68 -13.10
N VAL A 50 9.35 17.61 -12.67
CA VAL A 50 7.94 17.67 -12.31
C VAL A 50 7.76 18.47 -11.02
N GLU A 51 6.84 19.43 -10.99
CA GLU A 51 6.53 20.25 -9.82
C GLU A 51 5.03 20.24 -9.52
N ILE A 52 4.67 20.20 -8.24
CA ILE A 52 3.29 20.31 -7.75
C ILE A 52 3.28 21.36 -6.65
N LEU A 53 2.40 22.36 -6.78
CA LEU A 53 2.20 23.42 -5.78
C LEU A 53 0.86 23.24 -5.10
N PHE A 54 0.88 23.07 -3.78
CA PHE A 54 -0.32 23.03 -2.94
C PHE A 54 -0.68 24.44 -2.44
N ASP A 55 -1.95 24.68 -2.13
CA ASP A 55 -2.45 25.93 -1.54
C ASP A 55 -2.01 26.12 -0.08
N GLU A 56 -1.74 25.02 0.62
CA GLU A 56 -1.25 25.00 2.00
C GLU A 56 -0.06 24.04 2.24
N PRO A 57 0.60 24.10 3.41
CA PRO A 57 1.65 23.15 3.77
C PRO A 57 1.12 21.72 3.96
N MET A 58 1.77 20.77 3.29
CA MET A 58 1.42 19.35 3.35
C MET A 58 2.26 18.58 4.37
N GLU A 59 1.69 17.52 4.93
CA GLU A 59 2.41 16.47 5.64
C GLU A 59 3.21 15.66 4.59
N ARG A 60 4.54 15.79 4.64
CA ARG A 60 5.41 15.33 3.56
C ARG A 60 5.38 13.82 3.38
N GLU A 61 5.59 13.07 4.46
CA GLU A 61 5.65 11.60 4.43
C GLU A 61 4.35 11.01 3.86
N ARG A 62 3.19 11.44 4.38
CA ARG A 62 1.88 11.02 3.85
C ARG A 62 1.64 11.41 2.41
N THR A 63 2.09 12.59 2.01
CA THR A 63 1.94 13.04 0.63
C THR A 63 2.82 12.21 -0.29
N GLU A 64 4.06 11.92 0.12
CA GLU A 64 5.00 11.09 -0.64
C GLU A 64 4.52 9.65 -0.76
N GLU A 65 3.95 9.08 0.31
CA GLU A 65 3.25 7.79 0.28
C GLU A 65 2.09 7.80 -0.73
N ALA A 66 1.34 8.89 -0.82
CA ALA A 66 0.23 9.01 -1.75
C ALA A 66 0.65 9.40 -3.19
N LEU A 67 1.94 9.41 -3.53
CA LEU A 67 2.41 9.70 -4.89
C LEU A 67 2.56 8.43 -5.71
N PHE A 68 1.90 8.41 -6.86
CA PHE A 68 2.05 7.36 -7.86
C PHE A 68 2.50 7.96 -9.19
N VAL A 69 3.48 7.32 -9.81
CA VAL A 69 4.03 7.73 -11.11
C VAL A 69 3.99 6.53 -12.04
N ALA A 70 3.48 6.74 -13.26
CA ALA A 70 3.45 5.74 -14.32
C ALA A 70 4.14 6.31 -15.58
N PRO A 71 5.15 5.63 -16.16
CA PRO A 71 5.79 4.39 -15.70
C PRO A 71 6.37 4.50 -14.29
N GLU A 72 6.49 3.38 -13.58
CA GLU A 72 7.02 3.37 -12.21
C GLU A 72 8.49 3.80 -12.20
N GLU A 73 8.83 4.70 -11.27
CA GLU A 73 10.13 5.35 -11.19
C GLU A 73 10.57 5.45 -9.73
N ARG A 74 11.88 5.36 -9.48
CA ARG A 74 12.41 5.56 -8.14
C ARG A 74 12.44 7.06 -7.81
N LEU A 75 11.48 7.50 -7.02
CA LEU A 75 11.35 8.91 -6.67
C LEU A 75 12.32 9.33 -5.56
N GLN A 76 12.81 10.57 -5.67
CA GLN A 76 13.49 11.28 -4.57
C GLN A 76 12.83 12.66 -4.40
N PRO A 77 11.64 12.71 -3.78
CA PRO A 77 10.87 13.93 -3.65
C PRO A 77 11.65 15.03 -2.92
N ARG A 78 11.50 16.28 -3.37
CA ARG A 78 12.13 17.45 -2.74
C ARG A 78 11.07 18.50 -2.44
N TRP A 79 11.11 19.04 -1.22
CA TRP A 79 10.14 20.03 -0.77
C TRP A 79 10.76 21.43 -0.64
N ARG A 80 10.02 22.43 -1.10
CA ARG A 80 10.28 23.86 -0.85
C ARG A 80 8.99 24.55 -0.42
N GLY A 81 8.78 24.64 0.90
CA GLY A 81 7.52 25.15 1.45
C GLY A 81 6.35 24.27 1.04
N ARG A 82 5.41 24.84 0.28
CA ARG A 82 4.21 24.15 -0.27
C ARG A 82 4.44 23.50 -1.64
N ARG A 83 5.67 23.53 -2.15
CA ARG A 83 6.02 22.97 -3.46
C ARG A 83 6.74 21.64 -3.29
N LEU A 84 6.26 20.64 -4.00
CA LEU A 84 6.85 19.34 -4.20
C LEU A 84 7.52 19.29 -5.57
N GLN A 85 8.77 18.81 -5.63
CA GLN A 85 9.52 18.58 -6.85
C GLN A 85 9.86 17.10 -6.96
N LEU A 86 9.61 16.51 -8.12
CA LEU A 86 9.86 15.10 -8.43
C LEU A 86 10.89 15.04 -9.56
N PRO A 87 12.18 14.81 -9.22
CA PRO A 87 13.18 14.51 -10.23
C PRO A 87 12.92 13.11 -10.77
N ILE A 88 12.55 13.03 -12.05
CA ILE A 88 12.29 11.78 -12.77
C ILE A 88 13.28 11.71 -13.93
N ASP A 89 13.82 10.52 -14.19
CA ASP A 89 14.67 10.28 -15.36
C ASP A 89 13.81 10.09 -16.62
N LEU A 90 13.43 11.21 -17.24
CA LEU A 90 12.49 11.21 -18.34
C LEU A 90 13.08 10.53 -19.58
N GLN A 91 12.37 9.53 -20.09
CA GLN A 91 12.68 8.80 -21.30
C GLN A 91 12.01 9.44 -22.52
N PRO A 92 12.63 9.41 -23.71
CA PRO A 92 12.03 9.92 -24.94
C PRO A 92 10.80 9.12 -25.38
N ASP A 93 9.89 9.78 -26.10
CA ASP A 93 8.65 9.21 -26.66
C ASP A 93 7.81 8.42 -25.64
N ARG A 94 7.60 9.04 -24.48
CA ARG A 94 6.90 8.42 -23.36
C ARG A 94 5.81 9.32 -22.80
N THR A 95 4.67 8.73 -22.48
CA THR A 95 3.61 9.35 -21.66
C THR A 95 3.89 9.06 -20.19
N TYR A 96 3.95 10.12 -19.38
CA TYR A 96 4.05 10.06 -17.93
C TYR A 96 2.72 10.48 -17.31
N VAL A 97 2.29 9.77 -16.29
CA VAL A 97 1.09 10.05 -15.49
C VAL A 97 1.51 10.19 -14.04
N ILE A 98 1.13 11.30 -13.43
CA ILE A 98 1.44 11.62 -12.04
C ILE A 98 0.11 11.70 -11.29
N THR A 99 -0.01 10.91 -10.23
CA THR A 99 -1.19 10.87 -9.38
C THR A 99 -0.81 11.20 -7.94
N VAL A 100 -1.52 12.17 -7.36
CA VAL A 100 -1.51 12.44 -5.91
C VAL A 100 -2.82 11.88 -5.35
N GLY A 101 -2.71 10.81 -4.60
CA GLY A 101 -3.85 10.11 -4.01
C GLY A 101 -4.47 10.84 -2.82
N THR A 102 -5.66 10.39 -2.41
CA THR A 102 -6.39 10.91 -1.24
C THR A 102 -5.66 10.68 0.10
N GLY A 103 -4.62 9.85 0.12
CA GLY A 103 -3.74 9.70 1.29
C GLY A 103 -2.94 10.98 1.63
N ALA A 104 -2.76 11.90 0.67
CA ALA A 104 -2.05 13.15 0.88
C ALA A 104 -2.84 14.08 1.80
N LYS A 105 -2.19 14.57 2.86
CA LYS A 105 -2.80 15.36 3.93
C LYS A 105 -2.06 16.67 4.18
N ASP A 106 -2.80 17.68 4.61
CA ASP A 106 -2.23 18.90 5.18
C ASP A 106 -1.63 18.66 6.59
N LEU A 107 -1.03 19.71 7.17
CA LEU A 107 -0.52 19.67 8.56
C LEU A 107 -1.63 19.67 9.65
N ARG A 108 -2.90 19.59 9.26
CA ARG A 108 -4.07 19.52 10.16
C ARG A 108 -4.79 18.18 10.05
N GLY A 109 -4.34 17.29 9.17
CA GLY A 109 -4.88 15.97 8.94
C GLY A 109 -6.03 15.91 7.92
N ASN A 110 -6.32 17.01 7.21
CA ASN A 110 -7.30 17.02 6.14
C ASN A 110 -6.70 16.40 4.88
N ALA A 111 -7.36 15.36 4.38
CA ALA A 111 -6.99 14.67 3.15
C ALA A 111 -7.56 15.36 1.91
N LEU A 112 -6.86 15.21 0.77
CA LEU A 112 -7.42 15.52 -0.54
C LEU A 112 -8.79 14.87 -0.70
N GLU A 113 -9.74 15.60 -1.29
CA GLU A 113 -11.12 15.12 -1.46
C GLU A 113 -11.22 13.97 -2.49
N LYS A 114 -10.37 14.04 -3.52
CA LYS A 114 -10.23 13.06 -4.59
C LYS A 114 -8.78 13.01 -5.05
N SER A 115 -8.38 11.89 -5.62
CA SER A 115 -7.09 11.76 -6.27
C SER A 115 -6.95 12.80 -7.39
N PHE A 116 -5.83 13.50 -7.42
CA PHE A 116 -5.48 14.42 -8.49
C PHE A 116 -4.55 13.72 -9.46
N THR A 117 -4.86 13.73 -10.75
CA THR A 117 -4.04 13.11 -11.79
C THR A 117 -3.79 14.10 -12.92
N PHE A 118 -2.55 14.20 -13.35
CA PHE A 118 -2.17 14.88 -14.58
C PHE A 118 -1.17 14.03 -15.37
N ALA A 119 -1.02 14.33 -16.64
CA ALA A 119 -0.13 13.61 -17.52
C ALA A 119 0.55 14.55 -18.51
N PHE A 120 1.68 14.10 -19.05
CA PHE A 120 2.42 14.78 -20.09
C PHE A 120 3.20 13.76 -20.93
N ALA A 121 3.70 14.19 -22.08
CA ALA A 121 4.53 13.37 -22.95
C ALA A 121 5.84 14.07 -23.31
N THR A 122 6.92 13.30 -23.33
CA THR A 122 8.21 13.72 -23.89
C THR A 122 8.23 13.62 -25.41
N GLY A 123 7.34 12.80 -25.99
CA GLY A 123 7.08 12.72 -27.42
C GLY A 123 6.00 13.69 -27.91
N ASP A 124 5.59 13.52 -29.17
CA ASP A 124 4.57 14.35 -29.84
C ASP A 124 3.12 13.97 -29.49
N ARG A 125 2.92 12.86 -28.77
CA ARG A 125 1.60 12.29 -28.49
C ARG A 125 1.51 11.71 -27.08
N LEU A 126 0.28 11.69 -26.58
CA LEU A 126 -0.11 11.04 -25.33
C LEU A 126 -0.89 9.78 -25.64
N ASN A 127 -0.72 8.76 -24.81
CA ASN A 127 -1.69 7.68 -24.68
C ASN A 127 -3.07 8.25 -24.34
N ARG A 128 -4.15 7.67 -24.85
CA ARG A 128 -5.51 8.22 -24.67
C ARG A 128 -6.44 7.39 -23.81
N GLY A 129 -6.10 6.14 -23.53
CA GLY A 129 -6.96 5.21 -22.80
C GLY A 129 -7.37 5.73 -21.43
N GLN A 130 -8.57 5.35 -21.01
CA GLN A 130 -9.14 5.70 -19.70
C GLN A 130 -9.90 4.52 -19.13
N ILE A 131 -9.85 4.37 -17.81
CA ILE A 131 -10.70 3.44 -17.06
C ILE A 131 -11.38 4.21 -15.94
N THR A 132 -12.69 4.03 -15.75
CA THR A 132 -13.43 4.60 -14.62
C THR A 132 -14.28 3.54 -13.90
N GLY A 133 -14.67 3.85 -12.66
CA GLY A 133 -15.53 3.00 -11.86
C GLY A 133 -15.81 3.57 -10.48
N PHE A 134 -16.46 2.75 -9.66
CA PHE A 134 -16.72 3.03 -8.25
C PHE A 134 -16.24 1.86 -7.40
N VAL A 135 -15.82 2.15 -6.17
CA VAL A 135 -15.48 1.15 -5.17
C VAL A 135 -16.45 1.27 -4.00
N TYR A 136 -16.97 0.15 -3.52
CA TYR A 136 -17.89 0.08 -2.39
C TYR A 136 -17.40 -0.92 -1.36
N ARG A 137 -17.72 -0.65 -0.09
CA ARG A 137 -17.52 -1.56 1.04
C ARG A 137 -18.77 -1.50 1.90
N ASP A 138 -19.33 -2.65 2.26
CA ASP A 138 -20.56 -2.73 3.07
C ASP A 138 -21.72 -1.87 2.53
N HIS A 139 -21.87 -1.83 1.21
CA HIS A 139 -22.85 -1.00 0.46
C HIS A 139 -22.67 0.52 0.55
N GLU A 140 -21.58 0.99 1.14
CA GLU A 140 -21.23 2.42 1.18
C GLU A 140 -20.03 2.69 0.25
N PRO A 141 -19.91 3.91 -0.32
CA PRO A 141 -18.74 4.27 -1.11
C PRO A 141 -17.45 4.12 -0.30
N ALA A 142 -16.50 3.36 -0.84
CA ALA A 142 -15.22 3.14 -0.19
C ALA A 142 -14.28 4.29 -0.54
N SER A 143 -14.06 5.20 0.40
CA SER A 143 -13.11 6.30 0.26
C SER A 143 -11.68 5.82 0.44
N GLY A 144 -10.77 6.23 -0.46
CA GLY A 144 -9.34 5.96 -0.34
C GLY A 144 -8.94 4.51 -0.57
N ALA A 145 -9.83 3.67 -1.12
CA ALA A 145 -9.46 2.34 -1.57
C ALA A 145 -8.39 2.46 -2.66
N HIS A 146 -7.40 1.57 -2.63
CA HIS A 146 -6.36 1.50 -3.64
C HIS A 146 -6.91 0.75 -4.85
N ILE A 147 -6.63 1.24 -6.05
CA ILE A 147 -6.96 0.54 -7.29
C ILE A 147 -5.68 0.42 -8.12
N TRP A 148 -5.38 -0.81 -8.49
CA TRP A 148 -4.23 -1.21 -9.27
C TRP A 148 -4.68 -1.66 -10.65
N ALA A 149 -3.97 -1.24 -11.70
CA ALA A 149 -4.21 -1.67 -13.07
C ALA A 149 -2.96 -2.31 -13.69
N TYR A 150 -3.11 -3.58 -14.08
CA TYR A 150 -2.08 -4.40 -14.69
C TYR A 150 -2.27 -4.45 -16.21
N ASP A 151 -1.32 -3.90 -16.97
CA ASP A 151 -1.26 -4.13 -18.41
C ASP A 151 -0.86 -5.60 -18.66
N LEU A 152 -1.79 -6.43 -19.11
CA LEU A 152 -1.59 -7.87 -19.25
C LEU A 152 -0.61 -8.23 -20.38
N ALA A 153 -0.38 -7.32 -21.34
CA ALA A 153 0.61 -7.56 -22.39
C ALA A 153 2.04 -7.41 -21.85
N ARG A 154 2.25 -6.56 -20.83
CA ARG A 154 3.57 -6.25 -20.25
C ARG A 154 3.83 -6.89 -18.89
N PHE A 155 2.78 -7.22 -18.14
CA PHE A 155 2.91 -7.80 -16.81
C PHE A 155 3.38 -9.25 -16.86
N ARG A 156 4.35 -9.59 -16.01
CA ARG A 156 4.96 -10.93 -15.90
C ARG A 156 4.99 -11.48 -14.47
N GLY A 157 4.49 -10.70 -13.50
CA GLY A 157 4.46 -11.08 -12.09
C GLY A 157 3.16 -11.77 -11.67
N ARG A 158 2.93 -11.81 -10.36
CA ARG A 158 1.72 -12.27 -9.68
C ARG A 158 0.85 -11.06 -9.34
N VAL A 159 -0.37 -11.06 -9.86
CA VAL A 159 -1.37 -10.01 -9.55
C VAL A 159 -1.66 -10.02 -8.05
N GLY A 160 -1.59 -8.85 -7.43
CA GLY A 160 -1.77 -8.64 -5.99
C GLY A 160 -0.46 -8.54 -5.25
N ASN A 161 0.57 -9.27 -5.69
CA ASN A 161 1.86 -9.32 -4.99
C ASN A 161 2.93 -8.44 -5.66
N ASP A 162 2.97 -8.41 -6.99
CA ASP A 162 3.94 -7.61 -7.74
C ASP A 162 3.33 -6.26 -8.17
N PRO A 163 4.11 -5.17 -8.23
CA PRO A 163 3.63 -3.84 -8.61
C PRO A 163 2.83 -3.78 -9.93
N PRO A 164 1.73 -3.01 -9.98
CA PRO A 164 0.98 -2.75 -11.20
C PRO A 164 1.66 -1.67 -12.06
N HIS A 165 1.18 -1.50 -13.30
CA HIS A 165 1.68 -0.45 -14.18
C HIS A 165 1.08 0.93 -13.87
N TYR A 166 -0.13 0.96 -13.31
CA TYR A 166 -0.83 2.17 -12.91
C TYR A 166 -1.48 1.96 -11.56
N ARG A 167 -1.47 3.01 -10.73
CA ARG A 167 -2.10 3.05 -9.40
C ARG A 167 -2.95 4.31 -9.29
N THR A 168 -4.06 4.20 -8.56
CA THR A 168 -4.89 5.35 -8.17
C THR A 168 -5.61 5.01 -6.86
N GLN A 169 -6.31 6.00 -6.30
CA GLN A 169 -7.17 5.81 -5.13
C GLN A 169 -8.57 6.35 -5.41
N SER A 170 -9.59 5.74 -4.82
CA SER A 170 -10.96 6.24 -4.88
C SER A 170 -11.16 7.52 -4.07
N GLY A 171 -11.99 8.42 -4.58
CA GLY A 171 -12.43 9.63 -3.86
C GLY A 171 -13.41 9.31 -2.73
N ARG A 172 -13.83 10.35 -1.99
CA ARG A 172 -14.81 10.22 -0.88
C ARG A 172 -16.16 9.64 -1.31
N ASP A 173 -16.51 9.78 -2.58
CA ASP A 173 -17.73 9.24 -3.20
C ASP A 173 -17.52 7.84 -3.81
N GLY A 174 -16.37 7.21 -3.54
CA GLY A 174 -16.00 5.89 -4.07
C GLY A 174 -15.57 5.91 -5.53
N SER A 175 -15.68 7.04 -6.23
CA SER A 175 -15.30 7.11 -7.66
C SER A 175 -13.79 7.01 -7.84
N PHE A 176 -13.35 6.36 -8.91
CA PHE A 176 -11.95 6.37 -9.32
C PHE A 176 -11.82 6.51 -10.84
N ALA A 177 -10.64 6.99 -11.26
CA ALA A 177 -10.28 7.07 -12.66
C ALA A 177 -8.79 6.80 -12.86
N PHE A 178 -8.50 6.11 -13.95
CA PHE A 178 -7.19 6.09 -14.59
C PHE A 178 -7.27 6.87 -15.89
N ALA A 179 -6.24 7.66 -16.18
CA ALA A 179 -6.14 8.43 -17.41
C ALA A 179 -4.83 8.14 -18.12
N ARG A 180 -4.83 8.28 -19.46
CA ARG A 180 -3.65 8.14 -20.32
C ARG A 180 -3.00 6.76 -20.25
N LEU A 181 -3.81 5.71 -20.11
CA LEU A 181 -3.34 4.34 -20.27
C LEU A 181 -3.04 4.08 -21.74
N ALA A 182 -2.01 3.28 -22.00
CA ALA A 182 -1.82 2.71 -23.33
C ALA A 182 -3.04 1.86 -23.72
N ALA A 183 -3.33 1.74 -25.02
CA ALA A 183 -4.33 0.79 -25.48
C ALA A 183 -3.88 -0.64 -25.17
N GLY A 184 -4.80 -1.48 -24.73
CA GLY A 184 -4.50 -2.85 -24.34
C GLY A 184 -5.50 -3.43 -23.37
N ARG A 185 -5.21 -4.65 -22.90
CA ARG A 185 -6.05 -5.39 -21.97
C ARG A 185 -5.52 -5.27 -20.55
N TYR A 186 -6.39 -4.89 -19.62
CA TYR A 186 -6.04 -4.59 -18.24
C TYR A 186 -6.79 -5.47 -17.25
N ARG A 187 -6.08 -5.92 -16.21
CA ARG A 187 -6.73 -6.45 -15.00
C ARG A 187 -6.71 -5.40 -13.92
N LEU A 188 -7.85 -5.18 -13.27
CA LEU A 188 -7.91 -4.34 -12.07
C LEU A 188 -7.90 -5.19 -10.80
N LEU A 189 -7.39 -4.59 -9.73
CA LEU A 189 -7.50 -5.08 -8.38
C LEU A 189 -7.73 -3.87 -7.47
N ALA A 190 -8.80 -3.89 -6.69
CA ALA A 190 -9.07 -2.88 -5.67
C ALA A 190 -8.91 -3.47 -4.28
N PHE A 191 -8.34 -2.72 -3.34
CA PHE A 191 -8.17 -3.18 -1.97
C PHE A 191 -8.25 -2.04 -0.95
N ALA A 192 -8.56 -2.39 0.28
CA ALA A 192 -8.43 -1.48 1.42
C ALA A 192 -7.10 -1.74 2.11
N ASP A 193 -6.18 -0.78 1.95
CA ASP A 193 -4.84 -0.75 2.56
C ASP A 193 -4.95 -0.30 4.03
N GLU A 194 -5.21 -1.24 4.92
CA GLU A 194 -5.50 -0.96 6.33
C GLU A 194 -4.22 -0.70 7.14
N ASP A 195 -3.13 -1.37 6.77
CA ASP A 195 -1.83 -1.24 7.44
C ASP A 195 -0.91 -0.18 6.82
N ARG A 196 -1.27 0.33 5.63
CA ARG A 196 -0.65 1.44 4.91
C ARG A 196 0.71 1.10 4.32
N ASP A 197 0.91 -0.16 3.95
CA ASP A 197 2.12 -0.60 3.26
C ASP A 197 2.03 -0.42 1.72
N GLN A 198 0.86 0.03 1.23
CA GLN A 198 0.52 0.28 -0.17
C GLN A 198 0.47 -0.96 -1.05
N SER A 199 0.50 -2.14 -0.45
CA SER A 199 0.44 -3.43 -1.10
C SER A 199 -0.85 -4.13 -0.69
N TYR A 200 -1.28 -5.09 -1.49
CA TYR A 200 -2.40 -5.91 -1.08
C TYR A 200 -1.87 -7.07 -0.24
N ASP A 201 -2.41 -7.20 0.97
CA ASP A 201 -2.08 -8.30 1.87
C ASP A 201 -3.22 -9.31 2.06
N ALA A 202 -2.83 -10.55 2.35
CA ALA A 202 -3.76 -11.63 2.64
C ALA A 202 -4.53 -11.32 3.94
N GLY A 203 -5.80 -10.95 3.78
CA GLY A 203 -6.69 -10.57 4.88
C GLY A 203 -7.28 -9.18 4.72
N GLU A 204 -6.75 -8.38 3.80
CA GLU A 204 -7.35 -7.12 3.42
C GLU A 204 -8.59 -7.32 2.55
N TRP A 205 -9.41 -6.29 2.51
CA TRP A 205 -10.60 -6.29 1.68
C TRP A 205 -10.20 -6.20 0.22
N LEU A 206 -10.77 -7.06 -0.61
CA LEU A 206 -10.42 -7.19 -2.03
C LEU A 206 -11.67 -7.01 -2.90
N GLY A 207 -11.54 -6.27 -3.98
CA GLY A 207 -12.54 -6.11 -5.03
C GLY A 207 -11.94 -6.35 -6.41
N LEU A 208 -12.63 -7.14 -7.23
CA LEU A 208 -12.22 -7.46 -8.59
C LEU A 208 -13.36 -7.12 -9.56
N PRO A 209 -13.04 -6.65 -10.78
CA PRO A 209 -14.06 -6.49 -11.81
C PRO A 209 -14.57 -7.85 -12.27
N ALA A 210 -15.75 -7.88 -12.91
CA ALA A 210 -16.33 -9.11 -13.45
C ALA A 210 -15.44 -9.77 -14.53
N SER A 211 -14.61 -8.97 -15.21
CA SER A 211 -13.68 -9.43 -16.25
C SER A 211 -12.52 -8.45 -16.41
N ASP A 212 -11.47 -8.90 -17.11
CA ASP A 212 -10.46 -7.98 -17.64
C ASP A 212 -11.10 -6.93 -18.57
N LEU A 213 -10.50 -5.75 -18.62
CA LEU A 213 -10.98 -4.60 -19.38
C LEU A 213 -10.16 -4.39 -20.64
N GLU A 214 -10.85 -4.21 -21.77
CA GLU A 214 -10.22 -3.73 -23.00
C GLU A 214 -10.23 -2.21 -23.01
N VAL A 215 -9.05 -1.61 -23.15
CA VAL A 215 -8.85 -0.16 -23.23
C VAL A 215 -8.45 0.20 -24.65
N SER A 216 -9.21 1.11 -25.26
CA SER A 216 -8.92 1.70 -26.57
C SER A 216 -8.49 3.17 -26.41
N GLU A 217 -8.02 3.77 -27.50
CA GLU A 217 -7.74 5.22 -27.52
C GLU A 217 -9.00 6.08 -27.76
N ALA A 218 -10.12 5.45 -28.14
CA ALA A 218 -11.34 6.13 -28.54
C ALA A 218 -12.36 6.28 -27.41
N ASP A 219 -12.40 5.32 -26.48
CA ASP A 219 -13.47 5.21 -25.47
C ASP A 219 -12.93 5.06 -24.05
N THR A 220 -13.74 5.50 -23.09
CA THR A 220 -13.51 5.24 -21.66
C THR A 220 -14.02 3.84 -21.31
N ALA A 221 -13.13 2.95 -20.88
CA ALA A 221 -13.52 1.65 -20.35
C ALA A 221 -14.16 1.82 -18.96
N ARG A 222 -15.24 1.07 -18.70
CA ARG A 222 -15.95 1.11 -17.42
C ARG A 222 -15.77 -0.21 -16.70
N SER A 223 -15.15 -0.15 -15.53
CA SER A 223 -14.98 -1.32 -14.65
C SER A 223 -16.28 -1.77 -13.97
N GLY A 224 -17.25 -0.85 -13.86
CA GLY A 224 -18.46 -1.05 -13.05
C GLY A 224 -18.17 -0.79 -11.57
N ASP A 225 -18.92 -1.47 -10.72
CA ASP A 225 -18.80 -1.37 -9.27
C ASP A 225 -17.84 -2.46 -8.76
N LEU A 226 -16.77 -2.04 -8.11
CA LEU A 226 -15.84 -2.93 -7.42
C LEU A 226 -16.31 -3.05 -5.96
N LEU A 227 -16.88 -4.22 -5.62
CA LEU A 227 -17.29 -4.51 -4.25
C LEU A 227 -16.11 -5.10 -3.48
N LEU A 228 -15.63 -4.37 -2.48
CA LEU A 228 -14.64 -4.85 -1.54
C LEU A 228 -15.30 -5.89 -0.62
N VAL A 229 -14.70 -7.07 -0.56
CA VAL A 229 -15.11 -8.16 0.33
C VAL A 229 -13.92 -8.51 1.20
N ALA A 230 -14.15 -8.61 2.52
CA ALA A 230 -13.15 -9.16 3.43
C ALA A 230 -12.85 -10.59 2.98
N HIS A 231 -11.62 -10.81 2.50
CA HIS A 231 -11.16 -12.16 2.33
C HIS A 231 -10.56 -12.58 3.66
N ASP A 232 -11.36 -13.24 4.52
CA ASP A 232 -10.80 -13.89 5.70
C ASP A 232 -9.72 -14.84 5.19
N PRO A 233 -8.44 -14.60 5.51
CA PRO A 233 -7.40 -15.53 5.11
C PRO A 233 -7.76 -16.87 5.78
N PRO A 234 -7.56 -18.00 5.08
CA PRO A 234 -7.88 -19.29 5.68
C PRO A 234 -7.21 -19.37 7.05
N ASP A 235 -7.94 -19.86 8.06
CA ASP A 235 -7.37 -20.03 9.41
C ASP A 235 -6.28 -21.11 9.34
N ILE A 236 -5.06 -20.68 8.99
CA ILE A 236 -3.90 -21.54 8.81
C ILE A 236 -3.52 -22.06 10.19
N LYS A 237 -3.67 -23.37 10.37
CA LYS A 237 -3.25 -24.08 11.57
C LYS A 237 -2.09 -24.98 11.22
N LEU A 238 -1.12 -25.04 12.12
CA LEU A 238 -0.13 -26.10 12.11
C LEU A 238 -0.80 -27.37 12.64
N VAL A 239 -0.91 -28.36 11.78
CA VAL A 239 -1.60 -29.63 12.06
C VAL A 239 -0.63 -30.66 12.61
N ARG A 240 0.61 -30.67 12.10
CA ARG A 240 1.60 -31.67 12.50
C ARG A 240 3.02 -31.13 12.30
N VAL A 241 3.88 -31.45 13.25
CA VAL A 241 5.33 -31.38 13.08
C VAL A 241 5.95 -32.74 13.39
N GLN A 242 6.84 -33.23 12.53
CA GLN A 242 7.53 -34.50 12.76
C GLN A 242 8.91 -34.53 12.10
N ALA A 243 9.84 -35.27 12.68
CA ALA A 243 11.05 -35.67 11.98
C ALA A 243 10.71 -36.67 10.86
N VAL A 244 11.21 -36.41 9.66
CA VAL A 244 11.08 -37.30 8.49
C VAL A 244 12.29 -38.23 8.42
N ASP A 245 13.46 -37.65 8.68
CA ASP A 245 14.77 -38.27 8.82
C ASP A 245 15.62 -37.42 9.77
N ASP A 246 16.88 -37.78 9.94
CA ASP A 246 17.85 -37.11 10.82
C ASP A 246 18.19 -35.67 10.43
N ARG A 247 17.75 -35.15 9.28
CA ARG A 247 18.02 -33.77 8.84
C ARG A 247 16.81 -33.00 8.36
N ARG A 248 15.61 -33.58 8.45
CA ARG A 248 14.38 -32.94 7.97
C ARG A 248 13.25 -33.05 8.96
N LEU A 249 12.61 -31.91 9.20
CA LEU A 249 11.30 -31.83 9.82
C LEU A 249 10.24 -31.58 8.74
N LEU A 250 9.08 -32.21 8.88
CA LEU A 250 7.88 -31.88 8.14
C LEU A 250 7.01 -30.98 9.01
N LEU A 251 6.58 -29.85 8.45
CA LEU A 251 5.51 -29.00 8.94
C LEU A 251 4.30 -29.19 8.02
N GLN A 252 3.20 -29.68 8.56
CA GLN A 252 1.95 -29.87 7.84
C GLN A 252 0.92 -28.86 8.32
N PHE A 253 0.30 -28.14 7.39
CA PHE A 253 -0.70 -27.11 7.63
C PHE A 253 -2.11 -27.59 7.26
N GLY A 254 -3.13 -26.92 7.81
CA GLY A 254 -4.54 -27.18 7.49
C GLY A 254 -4.96 -26.67 6.11
N ALA A 255 -4.29 -25.62 5.63
CA ALA A 255 -4.49 -24.98 4.34
C ALA A 255 -3.18 -24.97 3.53
N GLU A 256 -3.28 -24.59 2.25
CA GLU A 256 -2.08 -24.37 1.42
C GLU A 256 -1.28 -23.17 1.98
N VAL A 257 0.05 -23.26 1.93
CA VAL A 257 0.94 -22.22 2.44
C VAL A 257 2.09 -22.02 1.46
N ASP A 258 2.45 -20.77 1.19
CA ASP A 258 3.69 -20.44 0.47
C ASP A 258 4.89 -20.65 1.42
N PRO A 259 5.83 -21.57 1.12
CA PRO A 259 6.99 -21.79 1.98
C PRO A 259 7.85 -20.54 2.19
N ALA A 260 7.77 -19.54 1.31
CA ALA A 260 8.48 -18.27 1.46
C ALA A 260 7.91 -17.39 2.59
N GLU A 261 6.65 -17.61 2.99
CA GLU A 261 5.99 -16.86 4.07
C GLU A 261 6.13 -17.56 5.43
N VAL A 262 6.72 -18.76 5.47
CA VAL A 262 6.88 -19.54 6.69
C VAL A 262 8.16 -19.14 7.41
N GLU A 263 8.04 -18.82 8.69
CA GLU A 263 9.17 -18.64 9.59
C GLU A 263 9.12 -19.71 10.67
N LEU A 264 10.27 -20.32 10.97
CA LEU A 264 10.41 -21.37 11.98
C LEU A 264 11.57 -21.04 12.92
N GLU A 265 11.26 -20.92 14.20
CA GLU A 265 12.25 -20.80 15.27
C GLU A 265 12.27 -22.07 16.10
N LEU A 266 13.45 -22.70 16.21
CA LEU A 266 13.68 -23.92 16.95
C LEU A 266 14.55 -23.65 18.20
N LYS A 267 14.34 -24.42 19.26
CA LYS A 267 15.19 -24.43 20.46
C LYS A 267 15.90 -25.77 20.57
N GLY A 268 17.22 -25.72 20.66
CA GLY A 268 18.08 -26.89 20.78
C GLY A 268 18.34 -27.62 19.45
N LEU A 269 17.93 -27.05 18.32
CA LEU A 269 18.20 -27.53 16.96
C LEU A 269 18.33 -26.33 16.02
N VAL A 270 19.33 -26.32 15.15
CA VAL A 270 19.53 -25.29 14.13
C VAL A 270 18.78 -25.65 12.84
N GLY A 271 17.94 -24.72 12.36
CA GLY A 271 17.33 -24.78 11.04
C GLY A 271 18.26 -24.20 9.97
N GLU A 272 18.42 -24.92 8.86
CA GLU A 272 19.27 -24.53 7.72
C GLU A 272 18.46 -23.91 6.57
N GLY A 273 17.15 -24.16 6.50
CA GLY A 273 16.26 -23.57 5.50
C GLY A 273 14.92 -24.27 5.38
N LEU A 274 13.98 -23.65 4.66
CA LEU A 274 12.63 -24.15 4.41
C LEU A 274 12.40 -24.37 2.91
N TYR A 275 11.62 -25.40 2.55
CA TYR A 275 11.18 -25.63 1.18
C TYR A 275 9.84 -26.36 1.13
N GLY A 276 9.03 -26.04 0.12
CA GLY A 276 7.72 -26.68 -0.06
C GLY A 276 7.82 -28.11 -0.62
N SER A 277 6.82 -28.94 -0.30
CA SER A 277 6.64 -30.22 -0.97
C SER A 277 6.18 -30.00 -2.43
N PRO A 278 6.79 -30.67 -3.42
CA PRO A 278 6.39 -30.54 -4.82
C PRO A 278 5.03 -31.17 -5.13
N GLN A 279 4.52 -32.04 -4.25
CA GLN A 279 3.30 -32.81 -4.46
C GLN A 279 2.13 -32.35 -3.57
N ASP A 280 2.39 -31.54 -2.54
CA ASP A 280 1.39 -31.17 -1.54
C ASP A 280 1.69 -29.80 -0.93
N ARG A 281 0.94 -28.78 -1.36
CA ARG A 281 1.12 -27.38 -0.93
C ARG A 281 0.79 -27.12 0.54
N LYS A 282 0.27 -28.12 1.26
CA LYS A 282 0.07 -28.05 2.71
C LYS A 282 1.29 -28.51 3.51
N LYS A 283 2.37 -28.90 2.85
CA LYS A 283 3.57 -29.46 3.47
C LYS A 283 4.80 -28.61 3.15
N VAL A 284 5.47 -28.18 4.21
CA VAL A 284 6.76 -27.51 4.16
C VAL A 284 7.76 -28.34 4.93
N TYR A 285 8.96 -28.49 4.38
CA TYR A 285 10.07 -29.16 5.02
C TYR A 285 11.05 -28.14 5.58
N ALA A 286 11.48 -28.35 6.81
CA ALA A 286 12.64 -27.67 7.37
C ALA A 286 13.85 -28.59 7.28
N ARG A 287 14.90 -28.11 6.61
CA ARG A 287 16.23 -28.72 6.70
C ARG A 287 16.87 -28.28 8.00
N THR A 288 17.50 -29.20 8.71
CA THR A 288 18.14 -28.95 10.00
C THR A 288 19.57 -29.48 10.00
N GLU A 289 20.32 -29.10 11.03
CA GLU A 289 21.48 -29.90 11.44
C GLU A 289 21.05 -31.33 11.83
N VAL A 290 22.03 -32.21 12.05
CA VAL A 290 21.76 -33.61 12.41
C VAL A 290 20.99 -33.68 13.73
N GLN A 291 19.85 -34.35 13.70
CA GLN A 291 19.02 -34.62 14.86
C GLN A 291 19.56 -35.84 15.61
N GLU A 292 19.69 -35.73 16.92
CA GLU A 292 20.01 -36.86 17.79
C GLU A 292 18.79 -37.79 17.91
N PRO A 293 18.94 -39.09 17.66
CA PRO A 293 17.84 -40.05 17.74
C PRO A 293 17.11 -40.00 19.09
N GLY A 294 15.80 -39.74 19.05
CA GLY A 294 14.95 -39.69 20.25
C GLY A 294 15.08 -38.44 21.12
N ARG A 295 16.03 -37.53 20.83
CA ARG A 295 16.12 -36.23 21.53
C ARG A 295 14.91 -35.36 21.19
N GLU A 296 14.39 -34.68 22.19
CA GLU A 296 13.30 -33.72 22.01
C GLU A 296 13.83 -32.32 21.72
N TYR A 297 13.22 -31.68 20.73
CA TYR A 297 13.47 -30.30 20.32
C TYR A 297 12.18 -29.50 20.42
N SER A 298 12.26 -28.28 20.95
CA SER A 298 11.08 -27.43 21.09
C SER A 298 10.97 -26.46 19.91
N ILE A 299 9.73 -26.21 19.49
CA ILE A 299 9.42 -25.16 18.52
C ILE A 299 9.13 -23.88 19.30
N ALA A 300 9.97 -22.86 19.12
CA ALA A 300 9.79 -21.58 19.79
C ALA A 300 8.67 -20.75 19.15
N ALA A 301 8.64 -20.74 17.82
CA ALA A 301 7.62 -20.05 17.04
C ALA A 301 7.50 -20.67 15.65
N VAL A 302 6.28 -20.69 15.13
CA VAL A 302 6.00 -20.85 13.70
C VAL A 302 5.15 -19.67 13.29
N ARG A 303 5.57 -18.91 12.28
CA ARG A 303 4.78 -17.83 11.69
C ARG A 303 4.50 -18.13 10.23
N VAL A 304 3.36 -17.65 9.76
CA VAL A 304 3.00 -17.64 8.33
C VAL A 304 2.48 -16.24 8.02
N GLY A 305 3.14 -15.52 7.10
CA GLY A 305 2.82 -14.13 6.82
C GLY A 305 2.85 -13.26 8.08
N GLY A 306 3.86 -13.45 8.94
CA GLY A 306 4.00 -12.75 10.23
C GLY A 306 3.05 -13.22 11.36
N ARG A 307 1.98 -13.98 11.07
CA ARG A 307 1.04 -14.45 12.10
C ARG A 307 1.57 -15.68 12.85
N LEU A 308 1.67 -15.56 14.18
CA LEU A 308 2.09 -16.66 15.06
C LEU A 308 1.04 -17.79 15.11
N LEU A 309 1.48 -19.01 14.84
CA LEU A 309 0.67 -20.22 14.95
C LEU A 309 0.86 -20.87 16.31
N LYS A 310 -0.23 -21.38 16.89
CA LYS A 310 -0.19 -22.13 18.16
C LYS A 310 0.42 -23.51 17.92
N TRP A 311 1.53 -23.80 18.60
CA TRP A 311 2.13 -25.13 18.69
C TRP A 311 2.90 -25.25 19.99
N GLN A 312 2.76 -26.38 20.69
CA GLN A 312 3.43 -26.61 21.98
C GLN A 312 4.08 -27.99 22.09
N GLU A 313 3.82 -28.88 21.13
CA GLU A 313 4.36 -30.23 21.17
C GLU A 313 5.83 -30.23 20.71
N PRO A 314 6.75 -30.86 21.47
CA PRO A 314 8.12 -31.02 21.01
C PRO A 314 8.17 -31.98 19.80
N VAL A 315 9.21 -31.86 19.00
CA VAL A 315 9.52 -32.82 17.95
C VAL A 315 10.67 -33.73 18.39
N ARG A 316 10.53 -35.04 18.17
CA ARG A 316 11.59 -36.02 18.47
C ARG A 316 12.44 -36.27 17.24
N GLY A 317 13.76 -36.27 17.43
CA GLY A 317 14.73 -36.63 16.41
C GLY A 317 14.46 -38.03 15.84
N SER A 318 14.62 -38.16 14.52
CA SER A 318 14.41 -39.41 13.80
C SER A 318 15.36 -40.52 14.29
N ASN A 319 14.85 -41.75 14.37
CA ASN A 319 15.66 -42.97 14.54
C ASN A 319 16.02 -43.62 13.19
N ARG A 320 15.58 -43.02 12.09
CA ARG A 320 15.83 -43.42 10.71
C ARG A 320 16.82 -42.49 10.06
#